data_AF-A0A4V1GMI1-F1
#
_entry.id   AF-A0A4V1GMI1-F1
#
_cell.length_a   1.000
_cell.length_b   1.000
_cell.length_c   1.000
_cell.angle_alpha   90.00
_cell.angle_beta   90.00
_cell.angle_gamma   90.00
#
_symmetry.space_group_name_H-M   'P 1'
#
loop_
_entity.id
_entity.type
_entity.pdbx_description
1 polymer ?
#
loop_
_entity_poly.entity_id
_entity_poly.type
_entity_poly.pdbx_seq_one_letter_code
_entity_poly.pdbx_strand_id
1 'polypeptide(L)'
;MDENQKLNPQEISNEMVCSIANLAALGVDGIDKMFMRMSDEILDMIYPSAVSKGVKVVRQEDGYHIDVHVITELGIDIPQIARKTQIKVKESVEIMTGNQVAQVNVHVEGSGKY
;
A
#
# COMPACT_ATOMS: atom_id res chain seq x y z
N MET A 1 -16.37 34.76 18.12
CA MET A 1 -16.60 34.03 19.37
C MET A 1 -17.26 32.70 19.00
N ASP A 2 -16.64 31.93 18.11
CA ASP A 2 -15.54 30.99 18.38
C ASP A 2 -16.07 29.70 19.02
N GLU A 3 -16.55 28.80 18.16
CA GLU A 3 -16.32 27.39 18.41
C GLU A 3 -15.21 26.96 17.46
N ASN A 4 -14.00 26.92 18.04
CA ASN A 4 -12.81 26.34 17.47
C ASN A 4 -13.16 25.09 16.64
N GLN A 5 -13.04 25.20 15.31
CA GLN A 5 -12.60 24.09 14.49
C GLN A 5 -11.30 23.61 15.13
N LYS A 6 -11.40 22.59 15.98
CA LYS A 6 -10.24 21.80 16.38
C LYS A 6 -9.61 21.36 15.07
N LEU A 7 -8.48 21.97 14.74
CA LEU A 7 -7.54 21.45 13.77
C LEU A 7 -7.16 20.07 14.32
N ASN A 8 -7.82 19.01 13.83
CA ASN A 8 -7.43 17.64 14.14
C ASN A 8 -5.96 17.53 13.68
N PRO A 9 -5.01 17.29 14.58
CA PRO A 9 -3.62 17.21 14.21
C PRO A 9 -3.44 16.02 13.27
N GLN A 10 -3.39 16.30 11.97
CA GLN A 10 -2.83 15.44 10.93
C GLN A 10 -3.24 13.97 11.05
N GLU A 11 -4.54 13.65 10.99
CA GLU A 11 -4.93 12.27 10.72
C GLU A 11 -4.34 11.89 9.35
N ILE A 12 -3.34 11.01 9.35
CA ILE A 12 -2.75 10.48 8.12
C ILE A 12 -3.87 9.79 7.36
N SER A 13 -4.22 10.35 6.19
CA SER A 13 -5.26 9.76 5.36
C SER A 13 -4.80 8.39 4.85
N ASN A 14 -5.72 7.44 4.72
CA ASN A 14 -5.40 6.14 4.13
C ASN A 14 -4.84 6.28 2.70
N GLU A 15 -5.20 7.35 1.97
CA GLU A 15 -4.64 7.70 0.66
C GLU A 15 -3.14 8.03 0.74
N MET A 16 -2.70 8.74 1.79
CA MET A 16 -1.29 9.00 2.03
C MET A 16 -0.55 7.69 2.32
N VAL A 17 -1.13 6.80 3.13
CA VAL A 17 -0.56 5.47 3.40
C VAL A 17 -0.43 4.66 2.10
N CYS A 18 -1.46 4.67 1.24
CA CYS A 18 -1.41 4.00 -0.06
C CYS A 18 -0.26 4.53 -0.93
N SER A 19 -0.09 5.86 -0.96
CA SER A 19 0.96 6.50 -1.74
C SER A 19 2.35 6.11 -1.26
N ILE A 20 2.56 6.07 0.07
CA ILE A 20 3.82 5.64 0.67
C ILE A 20 4.09 4.17 0.35
N ALA A 21 3.11 3.29 0.56
CA ALA A 21 3.24 1.86 0.29
C ALA A 21 3.51 1.57 -1.19
N ASN A 22 2.85 2.29 -2.10
CA ASN A 22 3.09 2.17 -3.54
C ASN A 22 4.53 2.54 -3.91
N LEU A 23 4.99 3.73 -3.48
CA LEU A 23 6.36 4.17 -3.74
C LEU A 23 7.40 3.24 -3.11
N ALA A 24 7.14 2.73 -1.90
CA ALA A 24 8.00 1.78 -1.23
C ALA A 24 8.09 0.45 -1.99
N ALA A 25 6.98 -0.06 -2.50
CA ALA A 25 6.94 -1.28 -3.30
C ALA A 25 7.67 -1.12 -4.64
N LEU A 26 7.41 -0.03 -5.37
CA LEU A 26 8.12 0.28 -6.64
C LEU A 26 9.63 0.49 -6.46
N GLY A 27 10.08 0.85 -5.25
CA GLY A 27 11.50 1.00 -4.93
C GLY A 27 12.23 -0.32 -4.64
N VAL A 28 11.58 -1.48 -4.74
CA VAL A 28 12.21 -2.78 -4.54
C VAL A 28 12.63 -3.37 -5.87
N ASP A 29 13.94 -3.63 -6.02
CA ASP A 29 14.51 -4.29 -7.19
C ASP A 29 13.80 -5.62 -7.48
N GLY A 30 13.34 -5.81 -8.71
CA GLY A 30 12.58 -6.98 -9.15
C GLY A 30 11.06 -6.76 -9.20
N ILE A 31 10.53 -5.61 -8.73
CA ILE A 31 9.17 -5.16 -9.05
C ILE A 31 9.23 -4.34 -10.36
N ASP A 32 8.48 -4.77 -11.38
CA ASP A 32 8.37 -4.06 -12.67
C ASP A 32 7.35 -2.91 -12.55
N LYS A 33 6.16 -3.22 -12.01
CA LYS A 33 5.07 -2.25 -11.85
C LYS A 33 4.03 -2.72 -10.83
N MET A 34 3.22 -1.78 -10.36
CA MET A 34 2.01 -2.11 -9.60
C MET A 34 0.95 -2.69 -10.52
N PHE A 35 0.20 -3.68 -10.03
CA PHE A 35 -0.96 -4.24 -10.72
C PHE A 35 -2.25 -3.63 -10.20
N MET A 36 -3.13 -3.19 -11.09
CA MET A 36 -4.44 -2.63 -10.74
C MET A 36 -5.51 -3.31 -11.58
N ARG A 37 -6.55 -3.87 -10.93
CA ARG A 37 -7.70 -4.41 -11.66
C ARG A 37 -8.62 -3.27 -12.03
N MET A 38 -9.20 -3.29 -13.23
CA MET A 38 -10.17 -2.26 -13.65
C MET A 38 -11.41 -2.21 -12.74
N SER A 39 -11.74 -3.31 -12.05
CA SER A 39 -12.80 -3.37 -11.06
C SER A 39 -12.51 -2.55 -9.80
N ASP A 40 -11.24 -2.31 -9.49
CA ASP A 40 -10.83 -1.66 -8.24
C ASP A 40 -11.20 -0.16 -8.26
N GLU A 41 -11.18 0.49 -9.43
CA GLU A 41 -11.64 1.88 -9.60
C GLU A 41 -13.15 2.04 -9.33
N ILE A 42 -13.95 1.07 -9.79
CA ILE A 42 -15.41 1.08 -9.57
C ILE A 42 -15.72 0.79 -8.10
N LEU A 43 -14.94 -0.09 -7.48
CA LEU A 43 -15.13 -0.46 -6.07
C LEU A 43 -14.82 0.70 -5.12
N ASP A 44 -13.77 1.47 -5.39
CA ASP A 44 -13.39 2.66 -4.60
C ASP A 44 -14.49 3.73 -4.61
N MET A 45 -15.21 3.87 -5.72
CA MET A 45 -16.36 4.78 -5.84
C MET A 45 -17.57 4.36 -5.00
N ILE A 46 -17.72 3.06 -4.71
CA ILE A 46 -18.87 2.49 -3.98
C ILE A 46 -18.55 2.30 -2.49
N TYR A 47 -17.32 1.89 -2.18
CA TYR A 47 -16.80 1.72 -0.83
C TYR A 47 -15.49 2.50 -0.71
N PRO A 48 -15.47 3.65 0.02
CA PRO A 48 -14.25 4.42 0.23
C PRO A 48 -13.31 3.67 1.19
N SER A 49 -12.67 2.64 0.69
CA SER A 49 -11.42 2.08 1.23
C SER A 49 -10.31 2.68 0.40
N ALA A 50 -9.25 3.25 0.97
CA ALA A 50 -8.19 3.82 0.14
C ALA A 50 -7.56 2.71 -0.71
N VAL A 51 -7.97 2.67 -1.97
CA VAL A 51 -7.45 1.77 -2.99
C VAL A 51 -6.80 2.69 -4.01
N SER A 52 -5.48 2.63 -4.10
CA SER A 52 -4.74 3.46 -5.04
C SER A 52 -3.71 2.61 -5.76
N LYS A 53 -3.81 2.55 -7.10
CA LYS A 53 -2.74 2.05 -7.99
C LYS A 53 -2.16 0.70 -7.56
N GLY A 54 -3.01 -0.28 -7.23
CA GLY A 54 -2.57 -1.61 -6.80
C GLY A 54 -2.23 -1.75 -5.31
N VAL A 55 -2.54 -0.76 -4.48
CA VAL A 55 -2.44 -0.85 -3.02
C VAL A 55 -3.81 -0.64 -2.40
N LYS A 56 -4.16 -1.51 -1.45
CA LYS A 56 -5.34 -1.36 -0.59
C LYS A 56 -4.90 -1.24 0.86
N VAL A 57 -5.42 -0.24 1.56
CA VAL A 57 -5.13 -0.02 2.98
C VAL A 57 -6.41 -0.06 3.80
N VAL A 58 -6.37 -0.87 4.85
CA VAL A 58 -7.43 -0.93 5.87
C VAL A 58 -6.80 -0.70 7.24
N ARG A 59 -7.40 0.20 8.03
CA ARG A 59 -7.01 0.40 9.42
C ARG A 59 -7.86 -0.50 10.31
N GLN A 60 -7.21 -1.33 11.11
CA GLN A 60 -7.83 -2.17 12.14
C GLN A 60 -7.31 -1.78 13.53
N GLU A 61 -7.80 -2.45 14.57
CA GLU A 61 -7.41 -2.18 15.96
C GLU A 61 -5.92 -2.46 16.23
N ASP A 62 -5.32 -3.42 15.53
CA ASP A 62 -3.92 -3.85 15.68
C ASP A 62 -2.93 -3.12 14.76
N GLY A 63 -3.42 -2.27 13.85
CA GLY A 63 -2.61 -1.44 12.96
C GLY A 63 -3.13 -1.39 11.53
N TYR A 64 -2.27 -0.94 10.62
CA TYR A 64 -2.55 -0.96 9.19
C TYR A 64 -2.36 -2.37 8.60
N HIS A 65 -3.35 -2.77 7.81
CA HIS A 65 -3.32 -3.95 6.94
C HIS A 65 -3.21 -3.46 5.50
N ILE A 66 -2.13 -3.85 4.83
CA ILE A 66 -1.77 -3.34 3.52
C ILE A 66 -1.68 -4.51 2.53
N ASP A 67 -2.53 -4.50 1.52
CA ASP A 67 -2.43 -5.40 0.37
C ASP A 67 -1.75 -4.67 -0.78
N VAL A 68 -0.70 -5.27 -1.33
CA VAL A 68 0.09 -4.72 -2.43
C VAL A 68 0.05 -5.71 -3.59
N HIS A 69 -0.46 -5.27 -4.73
CA HIS A 69 -0.56 -6.06 -5.96
C HIS A 69 0.53 -5.59 -6.93
N VAL A 70 1.40 -6.52 -7.34
CA VAL A 70 2.59 -6.21 -8.15
C VAL A 70 2.76 -7.19 -9.30
N ILE A 71 3.39 -6.69 -10.37
CA ILE A 71 3.99 -7.51 -11.41
C ILE A 71 5.50 -7.42 -11.22
N THR A 72 6.15 -8.58 -11.24
CA THR A 72 7.60 -8.68 -11.04
C THR A 72 8.35 -8.80 -12.35
N GLU A 73 9.67 -8.63 -12.32
CA GLU A 73 10.53 -8.97 -13.45
C GLU A 73 10.53 -10.49 -13.73
N LEU A 74 11.06 -10.89 -14.90
CA LEU A 74 11.23 -12.30 -15.24
C LEU A 74 12.47 -12.89 -14.56
N GLY A 75 12.38 -14.13 -14.10
CA GLY A 75 13.53 -14.88 -13.57
C GLY A 75 13.95 -14.49 -12.15
N ILE A 76 13.09 -13.80 -11.40
CA ILE A 76 13.31 -13.46 -9.99
C ILE A 76 12.79 -14.53 -9.03
N ASP A 77 13.36 -14.58 -7.84
CA ASP A 77 12.85 -15.38 -6.72
C ASP A 77 11.67 -14.66 -6.06
N ILE A 78 10.44 -15.09 -6.41
CA ILE A 78 9.19 -14.48 -5.93
C ILE A 78 9.13 -14.42 -4.39
N PRO A 79 9.35 -15.51 -3.64
CA PRO A 79 9.40 -15.46 -2.18
C PRO A 79 10.40 -14.43 -1.64
N GLN A 80 11.58 -14.33 -2.24
CA GLN A 80 12.59 -13.36 -1.82
C GLN A 80 12.13 -11.92 -2.05
N ILE A 81 11.58 -11.61 -3.24
CA ILE A 81 11.10 -10.28 -3.58
C ILE A 81 9.88 -9.91 -2.73
N ALA A 82 8.91 -10.80 -2.58
CA ALA A 82 7.75 -10.58 -1.71
C ALA A 82 8.18 -10.21 -0.29
N ARG A 83 9.16 -10.94 0.29
CA ARG A 83 9.69 -10.63 1.63
C ARG A 83 10.36 -9.26 1.69
N LYS A 84 11.17 -8.91 0.68
CA LYS A 84 11.79 -7.57 0.60
C LYS A 84 10.74 -6.47 0.52
N THR A 85 9.71 -6.66 -0.29
CA THR A 85 8.57 -5.74 -0.44
C THR A 85 7.81 -5.57 0.87
N GLN A 86 7.51 -6.65 1.58
CA GLN A 86 6.85 -6.59 2.89
C GLN A 86 7.63 -5.73 3.88
N ILE A 87 8.94 -5.97 4.01
CA ILE A 87 9.82 -5.23 4.92
C ILE A 87 9.85 -3.75 4.52
N LYS A 88 10.10 -3.47 3.23
CA LYS A 88 10.24 -2.10 2.73
C LYS A 88 8.98 -1.28 2.92
N VAL A 89 7.82 -1.84 2.57
CA VAL A 89 6.51 -1.19 2.73
C VAL A 89 6.21 -0.93 4.21
N LYS A 90 6.42 -1.93 5.07
CA LYS A 90 6.23 -1.80 6.51
C LYS A 90 7.08 -0.67 7.09
N GLU A 91 8.40 -0.72 6.87
CA GLU A 91 9.32 0.29 7.39
C GLU A 91 8.98 1.69 6.88
N SER A 92 8.71 1.85 5.59
CA SER A 92 8.39 3.16 5.00
C SER A 92 7.11 3.75 5.60
N VAL A 93 6.05 2.95 5.75
CA VAL A 93 4.79 3.42 6.32
C VAL A 93 4.94 3.74 7.82
N GLU A 94 5.61 2.89 8.59
CA GLU A 94 5.81 3.12 10.03
C GLU A 94 6.67 4.38 10.28
N ILE A 95 7.74 4.57 9.51
CA ILE A 95 8.63 5.74 9.61
C ILE A 95 7.92 7.03 9.23
N MET A 96 7.19 7.04 8.10
CA MET A 96 6.59 8.27 7.57
C MET A 96 5.32 8.69 8.31
N THR A 97 4.57 7.73 8.83
CA THR A 97 3.25 7.99 9.43
C THR A 97 3.26 7.91 10.96
N GLY A 98 4.28 7.29 11.56
CA GLY A 98 4.34 7.03 12.99
C GLY A 98 3.32 5.98 13.49
N ASN A 99 2.64 5.29 12.58
CA ASN A 99 1.62 4.29 12.91
C ASN A 99 2.11 2.87 12.65
N GLN A 100 1.66 1.93 13.47
CA GLN A 100 2.00 0.51 13.34
C GLN A 100 1.39 -0.13 12.08
N VAL A 101 2.18 -0.99 11.43
CA VAL A 101 1.71 -1.88 10.35
C VAL A 101 1.67 -3.31 10.87
N ALA A 102 0.45 -3.83 11.02
CA ALA A 102 0.21 -5.18 11.50
C ALA A 102 0.58 -6.22 10.43
N GLN A 103 0.17 -5.96 9.19
CA GLN A 103 0.29 -6.92 8.10
C GLN A 103 0.57 -6.23 6.76
N VAL A 104 1.49 -6.81 5.99
CA VAL A 104 1.69 -6.49 4.57
C VAL A 104 1.54 -7.77 3.77
N ASN A 105 0.56 -7.81 2.89
CA ASN A 105 0.33 -8.91 1.96
C ASN A 105 0.82 -8.49 0.58
N VAL A 106 1.63 -9.35 -0.05
CA VAL A 106 2.13 -9.11 -1.40
C VAL A 106 1.48 -10.14 -2.32
N HIS A 107 0.72 -9.63 -3.28
CA HIS A 107 0.05 -10.41 -4.31
C HIS A 107 0.85 -10.24 -5.61
N VAL A 108 1.48 -11.31 -6.06
CA VAL A 108 2.18 -11.33 -7.34
C VAL A 108 1.22 -11.80 -8.40
N GLU A 109 0.84 -10.88 -9.28
CA GLU A 109 -0.24 -11.07 -10.26
C GLU A 109 0.31 -11.55 -11.62
N GLY A 110 1.62 -11.43 -11.81
CA GLY A 110 2.32 -11.85 -13.03
C GLY A 110 3.81 -11.56 -12.97
N SER A 111 4.51 -11.93 -14.03
CA SER A 111 5.95 -11.67 -14.20
C SER A 111 6.26 -11.27 -15.64
N GLY A 112 6.96 -10.15 -15.84
CA GLY A 112 7.32 -9.62 -17.15
C GLY A 112 6.24 -8.71 -17.76
N LYS A 113 6.17 -8.68 -19.10
CA LYS A 113 5.30 -7.74 -19.85
C LYS A 113 3.81 -8.10 -19.86
N TYR A 114 3.37 -9.18 -19.21
CA TYR A 114 1.99 -9.68 -19.26
C TYR A 114 1.54 -10.21 -17.90
#